data_AF-A0AAW3JYL6-F1
#
_entry.id   AF-A0AAW3JYL6-F1
#
_cell.length_a   1.000
_cell.length_b   1.000
_cell.length_c   1.000
_cell.angle_alpha   90.00
_cell.angle_beta   90.00
_cell.angle_gamma   90.00
#
_symmetry.space_group_name_H-M   'P 1'
#
loop_
_entity.id
_entity.type
_entity.pdbx_description
1 polymer ?
#
loop_
_entity_poly.entity_id
_entity_poly.type
_entity_poly.pdbx_seq_one_letter_code
_entity_poly.pdbx_strand_id
1 'polypeptide(L)'
;MLTKNKLRLFLFSLMIGLLLIGCVYLISIFHKLHFVESNLLKFKVVNICMRLPSEKIPTYLWTSIDYEIKENQGLEQNERVDFYTALLVTCGDKISRNHDQSLIFYESVKLEDTELLINDLKEFISRHRSKNVSGDEIQMLENWVEYFDVKLKERSYDKGK
;
A
#
# COMPACT_ATOMS: atom_id res chain seq x y z
N MET A 1 48.18 35.74 -12.85
CA MET A 1 48.54 34.40 -13.35
C MET A 1 48.03 33.35 -12.37
N LEU A 2 46.97 32.60 -12.69
CA LEU A 2 46.69 31.36 -11.96
C LEU A 2 47.77 30.34 -12.32
N THR A 3 48.55 29.89 -11.34
CA THR A 3 49.46 28.77 -11.53
C THR A 3 48.65 27.52 -11.91
N LYS A 4 49.17 26.67 -12.82
CA LYS A 4 48.48 25.48 -13.36
C LYS A 4 47.78 24.62 -12.28
N ASN A 5 48.35 24.55 -11.07
CA ASN A 5 47.78 23.82 -9.93
C ASN A 5 46.52 24.48 -9.37
N LYS A 6 46.46 25.81 -9.27
CA LYS A 6 45.26 26.54 -8.83
C LYS A 6 44.12 26.42 -9.84
N LEU A 7 44.44 26.42 -11.14
CA LEU A 7 43.45 26.19 -12.21
C LEU A 7 42.86 24.77 -12.14
N ARG A 8 43.70 23.75 -11.90
CA ARG A 8 43.22 22.37 -11.72
C ARG A 8 42.33 22.20 -10.50
N LEU A 9 42.69 22.80 -9.37
CA LEU A 9 41.87 22.79 -8.14
C LEU A 9 40.52 23.47 -8.36
N PHE A 10 40.51 24.62 -9.06
CA PHE A 10 39.28 25.32 -9.41
C PHE A 10 38.37 24.45 -10.28
N LEU A 11 38.90 23.84 -11.34
CA LEU A 11 38.15 22.94 -12.22
C LEU A 11 37.62 21.70 -11.49
N PHE A 12 38.40 21.12 -10.56
CA PHE A 12 37.93 20.03 -9.72
C PHE A 12 36.78 20.46 -8.80
N SER A 13 36.90 21.63 -8.16
CA SER A 13 35.83 22.16 -7.31
C SER A 13 34.55 22.44 -8.11
N LEU A 14 34.69 22.94 -9.35
CA LEU A 14 33.59 23.17 -10.27
C LEU A 14 32.90 21.85 -10.66
N MET A 15 33.69 20.82 -10.97
CA MET A 15 33.19 19.47 -11.28
C MET A 15 32.40 18.87 -10.12
N ILE A 16 32.93 18.96 -8.90
CA ILE A 16 32.25 18.47 -7.69
C ILE A 16 30.95 19.24 -7.46
N GLY A 17 30.97 20.57 -7.63
CA GLY A 17 29.77 21.41 -7.50
C GLY A 17 28.66 21.03 -8.48
N LEU A 18 29.01 20.82 -9.75
CA LEU A 18 28.06 20.37 -10.77
C LEU A 18 27.48 18.99 -10.47
N LEU A 19 28.31 18.07 -9.95
CA LEU A 19 27.90 16.71 -9.58
C LEU A 19 26.90 16.75 -8.41
N LEU A 20 27.15 17.56 -7.39
CA LEU A 20 26.25 17.75 -6.26
C LEU A 20 24.90 18.34 -6.70
N ILE A 21 24.90 19.33 -7.59
CA ILE A 21 23.66 19.90 -8.15
C ILE A 21 22.87 18.83 -8.90
N GLY A 22 23.55 18.00 -9.70
CA GLY A 22 22.94 16.87 -10.39
C GLY A 22 22.30 15.86 -9.44
N CYS A 23 22.99 15.48 -8.36
CA CYS A 23 22.47 14.56 -7.34
C CYS A 23 21.22 15.13 -6.64
N VAL A 24 21.24 16.39 -6.24
CA VAL A 24 20.07 17.04 -5.61
C VAL A 24 18.87 17.05 -6.56
N TYR A 25 19.10 17.33 -7.85
CA TYR A 25 18.05 17.33 -8.85
C TYR A 25 17.44 15.94 -9.07
N LEU A 26 18.27 14.88 -9.12
CA LEU A 26 17.79 13.50 -9.21
C LEU A 26 16.97 13.09 -7.99
N ILE A 27 17.44 13.40 -6.77
CA ILE A 27 16.68 13.13 -5.54
C ILE A 27 15.32 13.82 -5.56
N SER A 28 15.25 15.06 -6.04
CA SER A 28 14.00 15.80 -6.21
C SER A 28 13.04 15.14 -7.19
N ILE A 29 13.56 14.61 -8.31
CA ILE A 29 12.76 13.87 -9.29
C ILE A 29 12.23 12.56 -8.69
N PHE A 30 13.07 11.79 -8.01
CA PHE A 30 12.64 10.55 -7.34
C PHE A 30 11.55 10.83 -6.29
N HIS A 31 11.71 11.89 -5.48
CA HIS A 31 10.67 12.30 -4.53
C HIS A 31 9.35 12.67 -5.23
N LYS A 32 9.41 13.40 -6.36
CA LYS A 32 8.22 13.75 -7.12
C LYS A 32 7.55 12.53 -7.74
N LEU A 33 8.31 11.58 -8.28
CA LEU A 33 7.80 10.32 -8.83
C LEU A 33 7.09 9.50 -7.74
N HIS A 34 7.75 9.27 -6.61
CA HIS A 34 7.16 8.55 -5.48
C HIS A 34 5.90 9.26 -4.94
N PHE A 35 5.89 10.59 -4.89
CA PHE A 35 4.69 11.36 -4.52
C PHE A 35 3.55 11.19 -5.52
N VAL A 36 3.85 11.15 -6.82
CA VAL A 36 2.85 10.88 -7.87
C VAL A 36 2.33 9.45 -7.77
N GLU A 37 3.20 8.46 -7.56
CA GLU A 37 2.83 7.05 -7.39
C GLU A 37 1.93 6.83 -6.16
N SER A 38 2.30 7.40 -5.01
CA SER A 38 1.47 7.35 -3.79
C SER A 38 0.09 7.99 -3.98
N ASN A 39 0.02 9.13 -4.67
CA ASN A 39 -1.28 9.74 -4.98
C ASN A 39 -2.09 8.95 -6.00
N LEU A 40 -1.43 8.25 -6.93
CA LEU A 40 -2.09 7.40 -7.90
C LEU A 40 -2.68 6.14 -7.24
N LEU A 41 -2.00 5.56 -6.25
CA LEU A 41 -2.54 4.50 -5.39
C LEU A 41 -3.77 4.97 -4.61
N LYS A 42 -3.69 6.13 -3.97
CA LYS A 42 -4.85 6.75 -3.28
C LYS A 42 -6.00 7.00 -4.26
N PHE A 43 -5.70 7.51 -5.45
CA PHE A 43 -6.71 7.77 -6.48
C PHE A 43 -7.35 6.48 -7.00
N LYS A 44 -6.57 5.39 -7.17
CA LYS A 44 -7.10 4.05 -7.52
C LYS A 44 -8.11 3.58 -6.47
N VAL A 45 -7.75 3.60 -5.19
CA VAL A 45 -8.64 3.19 -4.09
C VAL A 45 -9.90 4.06 -4.05
N VAL A 46 -9.77 5.38 -4.16
CA VAL A 46 -10.92 6.31 -4.19
C VAL A 46 -11.81 6.04 -5.40
N ASN A 47 -11.23 5.80 -6.58
CA ASN A 47 -11.98 5.51 -7.81
C ASN A 47 -12.69 4.15 -7.75
N ILE A 48 -12.07 3.13 -7.15
CA ILE A 48 -12.74 1.87 -6.80
C ILE A 48 -13.97 2.21 -5.95
N CYS A 49 -13.76 2.91 -4.83
CA CYS A 49 -14.81 3.16 -3.84
C CYS A 49 -15.97 4.00 -4.37
N MET A 50 -15.71 5.02 -5.19
CA MET A 50 -16.75 5.84 -5.81
C MET A 50 -17.61 5.07 -6.83
N ARG A 51 -17.10 3.98 -7.40
CA ARG A 51 -17.86 3.13 -8.34
C ARG A 51 -18.67 2.05 -7.62
N LEU A 52 -18.44 1.82 -6.34
CA LEU A 52 -19.08 0.74 -5.60
C LEU A 52 -20.52 1.12 -5.23
N PRO A 53 -21.52 0.31 -5.62
CA PRO A 53 -22.89 0.51 -5.13
C PRO A 53 -22.94 0.44 -3.59
N SER A 54 -24.01 0.92 -2.98
CA SER A 54 -24.27 0.78 -1.53
C SER A 54 -24.47 -0.68 -1.09
N GLU A 55 -24.65 -1.57 -2.05
CA GLU A 55 -24.92 -3.00 -1.88
C GLU A 55 -23.69 -3.87 -2.25
N LYS A 56 -23.91 -5.14 -2.61
CA LYS A 56 -22.83 -6.06 -3.02
C LYS A 56 -22.09 -5.53 -4.24
N ILE A 57 -20.78 -5.78 -4.31
CA ILE A 57 -19.95 -5.45 -5.47
C ILE A 57 -20.37 -6.35 -6.64
N PRO A 58 -20.88 -5.79 -7.76
CA PRO A 58 -21.23 -6.58 -8.92
C PRO A 58 -19.99 -7.29 -9.49
N THR A 59 -20.15 -8.50 -10.02
CA THR A 59 -19.03 -9.31 -10.50
C THR A 59 -18.15 -8.60 -11.53
N TYR A 60 -18.75 -7.84 -12.47
CA TYR A 60 -17.99 -7.08 -13.47
C TYR A 60 -17.09 -6.01 -12.85
N LEU A 61 -17.53 -5.39 -11.74
CA LEU A 61 -16.78 -4.37 -11.02
C LEU A 61 -15.70 -5.02 -10.16
N TRP A 62 -16.01 -6.17 -9.56
CA TRP A 62 -15.03 -7.00 -8.87
C TRP A 62 -13.88 -7.41 -9.78
N THR A 63 -14.16 -7.81 -11.03
CA THR A 63 -13.10 -8.15 -12.00
C THR A 63 -12.11 -7.00 -12.20
N SER A 64 -12.58 -5.75 -12.22
CA SER A 64 -11.70 -4.58 -12.30
C SER A 64 -10.88 -4.40 -11.03
N ILE A 65 -11.47 -4.60 -9.84
CA ILE A 65 -10.79 -4.49 -8.55
C ILE A 65 -9.74 -5.58 -8.40
N ASP A 66 -10.08 -6.82 -8.74
CA ASP A 66 -9.16 -7.97 -8.75
C ASP A 66 -7.99 -7.75 -9.71
N TYR A 67 -8.24 -7.16 -10.89
CA TYR A 67 -7.19 -6.77 -11.81
C TYR A 67 -6.23 -5.73 -11.16
N GLU A 68 -6.78 -4.70 -10.51
CA GLU A 68 -5.95 -3.70 -9.82
C GLU A 68 -5.15 -4.30 -8.65
N ILE A 69 -5.74 -5.22 -7.89
CA ILE A 69 -5.04 -5.98 -6.83
C ILE A 69 -3.86 -6.77 -7.41
N LYS A 70 -4.07 -7.45 -8.55
CA LYS A 70 -3.04 -8.24 -9.23
C LYS A 70 -1.93 -7.38 -9.81
N GLU A 71 -2.25 -6.25 -10.42
CA GLU A 71 -1.27 -5.28 -10.92
C GLU A 71 -0.35 -4.76 -9.81
N ASN A 72 -0.89 -4.56 -8.61
CA ASN A 72 -0.11 -4.05 -7.48
C ASN A 72 0.79 -5.12 -6.81
N GLN A 73 0.77 -6.38 -7.25
CA GLN A 73 1.64 -7.42 -6.67
C GLN A 73 3.14 -7.19 -6.88
N GLY A 74 3.51 -6.36 -7.86
CA GLY A 74 4.90 -5.98 -8.15
C GLY A 74 5.45 -4.82 -7.31
N LEU A 75 4.61 -4.14 -6.53
CA LEU A 75 5.02 -3.00 -5.70
C LEU A 75 5.84 -3.44 -4.49
N GLU A 76 6.50 -2.50 -3.81
CA GLU A 76 7.18 -2.77 -2.54
C GLU A 76 6.18 -3.19 -1.45
N GLN A 77 6.63 -3.98 -0.48
CA GLN A 77 5.78 -4.55 0.57
C GLN A 77 4.93 -3.48 1.28
N ASN A 78 5.53 -2.35 1.67
CA ASN A 78 4.82 -1.28 2.36
C ASN A 78 3.72 -0.66 1.48
N GLU A 79 3.98 -0.45 0.20
CA GLU A 79 3.00 0.12 -0.74
C GLU A 79 1.83 -0.84 -0.99
N ARG A 80 2.11 -2.15 -1.07
CA ARG A 80 1.07 -3.17 -1.17
C ARG A 80 0.20 -3.21 0.08
N VAL A 81 0.83 -3.18 1.25
CA VAL A 81 0.12 -3.17 2.54
C VAL A 81 -0.75 -1.91 2.65
N ASP A 82 -0.21 -0.73 2.33
CA ASP A 82 -0.98 0.52 2.30
C ASP A 82 -2.21 0.41 1.37
N PHE A 83 -2.04 -0.21 0.20
CA PHE A 83 -3.14 -0.44 -0.74
C PHE A 83 -4.21 -1.38 -0.17
N TYR A 84 -3.81 -2.52 0.41
CA TYR A 84 -4.75 -3.49 1.01
C TYR A 84 -5.48 -2.89 2.22
N THR A 85 -4.77 -2.19 3.10
CA THR A 85 -5.33 -1.48 4.25
C THR A 85 -6.36 -0.47 3.78
N ALA A 86 -6.01 0.36 2.79
CA ALA A 86 -6.92 1.36 2.26
C ALA A 86 -8.17 0.71 1.66
N LEU A 87 -8.02 -0.37 0.87
CA LEU A 87 -9.14 -1.11 0.28
C LEU A 87 -10.10 -1.65 1.36
N LEU A 88 -9.57 -2.32 2.39
CA LEU A 88 -10.38 -2.89 3.48
C LEU A 88 -11.09 -1.81 4.29
N VAL A 89 -10.40 -0.71 4.61
CA VAL A 89 -10.98 0.41 5.37
C VAL A 89 -12.13 1.05 4.60
N THR A 90 -12.02 1.19 3.28
CA THR A 90 -13.02 1.93 2.50
C THR A 90 -14.13 1.05 1.91
N CYS A 91 -13.88 -0.23 1.65
CA CYS A 91 -14.87 -1.13 1.06
C CYS A 91 -14.86 -2.57 1.58
N GLY A 92 -14.18 -2.84 2.69
CA GLY A 92 -14.13 -4.17 3.30
C GLY A 92 -15.51 -4.71 3.66
N ASP A 93 -16.47 -3.85 4.01
CA ASP A 93 -17.85 -4.27 4.29
C ASP A 93 -18.53 -4.85 3.04
N LYS A 94 -18.34 -4.22 1.88
CA LYS A 94 -18.90 -4.67 0.61
C LYS A 94 -18.23 -5.95 0.11
N ILE A 95 -16.91 -6.07 0.29
CA ILE A 95 -16.17 -7.29 -0.02
C ILE A 95 -16.71 -8.44 0.84
N SER A 96 -16.89 -8.20 2.15
CA SER A 96 -17.37 -9.19 3.12
C SER A 96 -18.79 -9.70 2.84
N ARG A 97 -19.62 -8.95 2.12
CA ARG A 97 -20.98 -9.38 1.73
C ARG A 97 -21.00 -10.46 0.64
N ASN A 98 -19.86 -10.74 0.02
CA ASN A 98 -19.70 -11.80 -0.98
C ASN A 98 -18.53 -12.72 -0.58
N HIS A 99 -18.87 -13.98 -0.28
CA HIS A 99 -17.90 -14.97 0.18
C HIS A 99 -16.80 -15.23 -0.86
N ASP A 100 -17.15 -15.38 -2.14
CA ASP A 100 -16.17 -15.68 -3.20
C ASP A 100 -15.18 -14.53 -3.36
N GLN A 101 -15.66 -13.28 -3.30
CA GLN A 101 -14.81 -12.09 -3.39
C GLN A 101 -13.89 -11.97 -2.17
N SER A 102 -14.42 -12.27 -0.98
CA SER A 102 -13.63 -12.28 0.25
C SER A 102 -12.51 -13.33 0.19
N LEU A 103 -12.80 -14.52 -0.33
CA LEU A 103 -11.81 -15.58 -0.50
C LEU A 103 -10.73 -15.19 -1.53
N ILE A 104 -11.14 -14.68 -2.70
CA ILE A 104 -10.20 -14.21 -3.73
C ILE A 104 -9.29 -13.11 -3.16
N PHE A 105 -9.84 -12.16 -2.41
CA PHE A 105 -9.05 -11.12 -1.76
C PHE A 105 -8.07 -11.72 -0.74
N TYR A 106 -8.55 -12.59 0.15
CA TYR A 106 -7.73 -13.28 1.13
C TYR A 106 -6.55 -14.00 0.48
N GLU A 107 -6.77 -14.72 -0.61
CA GLU A 107 -5.72 -15.44 -1.35
C GLU A 107 -4.72 -14.49 -2.01
N SER A 108 -5.19 -13.33 -2.50
CA SER A 108 -4.36 -12.35 -3.22
C SER A 108 -3.30 -11.66 -2.34
N VAL A 109 -3.56 -11.51 -1.03
CA VAL A 109 -2.62 -10.90 -0.08
C VAL A 109 -1.45 -11.85 0.16
N LYS A 110 -0.22 -11.43 -0.13
CA LYS A 110 0.94 -12.31 0.11
C LYS A 110 1.14 -12.56 1.60
N LEU A 111 1.66 -13.74 1.91
CA LEU A 111 1.93 -14.14 3.28
C LEU A 111 2.94 -13.23 4.00
N GLU A 112 3.92 -12.70 3.24
CA GLU A 112 4.90 -11.73 3.74
C GLU A 112 4.25 -10.39 4.12
N ASP A 113 3.16 -10.00 3.46
CA ASP A 113 2.45 -8.72 3.70
C ASP A 113 1.51 -8.81 4.90
N THR A 114 1.11 -10.03 5.27
CA THR A 114 -0.02 -10.28 6.18
C THR A 114 0.23 -9.74 7.59
N GLU A 115 1.45 -9.86 8.12
CA GLU A 115 1.79 -9.36 9.46
C GLU A 115 1.73 -7.83 9.56
N LEU A 116 2.28 -7.13 8.56
CA LEU A 116 2.22 -5.67 8.49
C LEU A 116 0.77 -5.19 8.29
N LEU A 117 0.01 -5.85 7.41
CA LEU A 117 -1.41 -5.54 7.20
C LEU A 117 -2.22 -5.66 8.49
N ILE A 118 -2.02 -6.73 9.27
CA ILE A 118 -2.71 -6.90 10.56
C ILE A 118 -2.37 -5.76 11.52
N ASN A 119 -1.10 -5.36 11.59
CA ASN A 119 -0.67 -4.27 12.47
C ASN A 119 -1.32 -2.94 12.07
N ASP A 120 -1.34 -2.62 10.78
CA ASP A 120 -1.96 -1.39 10.27
C ASP A 120 -3.47 -1.36 10.52
N LEU A 121 -4.16 -2.48 10.30
CA LEU A 121 -5.59 -2.61 10.60
C LEU A 121 -5.86 -2.45 12.11
N LYS A 122 -5.07 -3.10 12.98
CA LYS A 122 -5.19 -2.95 14.45
C LYS A 122 -4.97 -1.50 14.89
N GLU A 123 -3.98 -0.83 14.30
CA GLU A 123 -3.71 0.57 14.60
C GLU A 123 -4.87 1.47 14.14
N PHE A 124 -5.39 1.25 12.93
CA PHE A 124 -6.55 1.96 12.41
C PHE A 124 -7.78 1.77 13.31
N ILE A 125 -8.09 0.53 13.69
CA ILE A 125 -9.20 0.18 14.59
C ILE A 125 -9.04 0.92 15.92
N SER A 126 -7.86 0.84 16.55
CA SER A 126 -7.58 1.51 17.83
C SER A 126 -7.79 3.02 17.74
N ARG A 127 -7.35 3.65 16.63
CA ARG A 127 -7.50 5.10 16.41
C ARG A 127 -8.96 5.53 16.22
N HIS A 128 -9.81 4.67 15.66
CA HIS A 128 -11.20 5.02 15.30
C HIS A 128 -12.26 4.53 16.30
N ARG A 129 -11.95 3.51 17.12
CA ARG A 129 -12.82 3.05 18.22
C ARG A 129 -13.12 4.16 19.23
N SER A 130 -12.18 5.08 19.42
CA SER A 130 -12.35 6.24 20.33
C SER A 130 -13.25 7.35 19.76
N LYS A 131 -13.63 7.29 18.47
CA LYS A 131 -14.30 8.39 17.75
C LYS A 131 -15.77 8.14 17.41
N ASN A 132 -16.42 7.10 17.96
CA ASN A 132 -17.81 6.71 17.63
C ASN A 132 -18.04 6.46 16.12
N VAL A 133 -17.07 5.89 15.42
CA VAL A 133 -17.29 5.32 14.08
C VAL A 133 -18.23 4.12 14.21
N SER A 134 -19.11 3.90 13.23
CA SER A 134 -20.17 2.89 13.30
C SER A 134 -19.61 1.52 13.75
N GLY A 135 -20.25 0.90 14.75
CA GLY A 135 -19.74 -0.34 15.35
C GLY A 135 -19.56 -1.47 14.33
N ASP A 136 -20.38 -1.46 13.28
CA ASP A 136 -20.40 -2.49 12.24
C ASP A 136 -19.14 -2.46 11.35
N GLU A 137 -18.61 -1.28 11.03
CA GLU A 137 -17.37 -1.13 10.23
C GLU A 137 -16.15 -1.60 11.01
N ILE A 138 -16.07 -1.24 12.30
CA ILE A 138 -14.98 -1.68 13.17
C ILE A 138 -15.03 -3.20 13.37
N GLN A 139 -16.21 -3.76 13.64
CA GLN A 139 -16.39 -5.20 13.79
C GLN A 139 -15.97 -5.95 12.51
N MET A 140 -16.29 -5.41 11.34
CA MET A 140 -15.88 -5.99 10.06
C MET A 140 -14.35 -6.00 9.90
N LEU A 141 -13.65 -4.92 10.25
CA LEU A 141 -12.19 -4.89 10.21
C LEU A 141 -11.55 -5.84 11.25
N GLU A 142 -12.14 -5.96 12.44
CA GLU A 142 -11.73 -6.95 13.46
C GLU A 142 -11.85 -8.37 12.90
N ASN A 143 -12.93 -8.70 12.17
CA ASN A 143 -13.09 -10.00 11.53
C ASN A 143 -12.01 -10.26 10.45
N TRP A 144 -11.64 -9.25 9.65
CA TRP A 144 -10.54 -9.39 8.69
C TRP A 144 -9.19 -9.64 9.37
N VAL A 145 -8.93 -8.97 10.48
CA VAL A 145 -7.74 -9.21 11.31
C VAL A 145 -7.70 -10.67 11.77
N GLU A 146 -8.82 -11.21 12.25
CA GLU A 146 -8.90 -12.62 12.65
C GLU A 146 -8.66 -13.57 11.48
N TYR A 147 -9.25 -13.29 10.31
CA TYR A 147 -9.05 -14.06 9.09
C TYR A 147 -7.56 -14.11 8.68
N PHE A 148 -6.86 -12.98 8.72
CA PHE A 148 -5.44 -12.93 8.40
C PHE A 148 -4.55 -13.55 9.48
N ASP A 149 -4.93 -13.48 10.76
CA ASP A 149 -4.22 -14.17 11.84
C ASP A 149 -4.26 -15.70 11.64
N VAL A 150 -5.35 -16.26 11.09
CA VAL A 150 -5.43 -17.67 10.69
C VAL A 150 -4.40 -18.00 9.61
N LYS A 151 -4.29 -17.16 8.57
CA LYS A 151 -3.30 -17.31 7.49
C LYS A 151 -1.86 -17.39 8.00
N LEU A 152 -1.52 -16.57 8.99
CA LEU A 152 -0.20 -16.59 9.62
C LEU A 152 0.04 -17.86 10.44
N LYS A 153 -0.99 -18.39 11.10
CA LYS A 153 -0.91 -19.64 11.88
C LYS A 153 -0.75 -20.86 10.97
N GLU A 154 -1.42 -20.92 9.82
CA GLU A 154 -1.24 -22.02 8.86
C GLU A 154 0.24 -22.17 8.42
N ARG A 155 0.93 -21.04 8.22
CA ARG A 155 2.38 -21.02 7.91
C ARG A 155 3.25 -21.66 8.99
N SER A 156 2.95 -21.44 10.27
CA SER A 156 3.80 -21.95 11.36
C SER A 156 3.67 -23.47 11.50
N TYR A 157 2.49 -24.02 11.17
CA TYR A 157 2.27 -25.46 11.12
C TYR A 157 3.02 -26.13 9.95
N ASP A 158 3.03 -25.50 8.76
CA ASP A 158 3.74 -26.06 7.59
C ASP A 158 5.26 -26.02 7.72
N LYS A 159 5.81 -25.05 8.46
CA LYS A 159 7.27 -24.97 8.76
C LYS A 159 7.73 -25.89 9.88
N GLY A 160 6.79 -26.48 10.64
CA GLY A 160 7.06 -27.41 11.74
C GLY A 160 7.05 -28.88 11.34
N LYS A 161 6.85 -29.18 10.05
CA LYS A 161 6.99 -30.50 9.42
C LYS A 161 8.25 -30.56 8.58
#